data_AF-A0A833UJX8-F1
#
_entry.id   AF-A0A833UJX8-F1
#
_cell.length_a   1.000
_cell.length_b   1.000
_cell.length_c   1.000
_cell.angle_alpha   90.00
_cell.angle_beta   90.00
_cell.angle_gamma   90.00
#
_symmetry.space_group_name_H-M   'P 1'
#
loop_
_entity.id
_entity.type
_entity.pdbx_description
1 polymer ?
#
loop_
_entity_poly.entity_id
_entity_poly.type
_entity_poly.pdbx_seq_one_letter_code
_entity_poly.pdbx_strand_id
1 'polypeptide(L)'
;MKRNFNKYPQKWGLKTTDKNIDHRRVPNIMTYFQRQGYQVNDQKYQAGDIVTWDLGKGLTHIGIISDKTTLLSKTPLVIHNIGYGIRENDILLSYKIIGHYRLPKNITQ
;
A
#
# COMPACT_ATOMS: atom_id res chain seq x y z
N MET A 1 -14.05 0.84 -8.77
CA MET A 1 -13.44 -0.01 -9.82
C MET A 1 -14.35 -0.22 -11.03
N LYS A 2 -15.56 -0.82 -10.92
CA LYS A 2 -16.43 -1.26 -12.04
C LYS A 2 -16.45 -0.37 -13.29
N ARG A 3 -16.76 0.93 -13.17
CA ARG A 3 -16.84 1.88 -14.30
C ARG A 3 -15.48 2.16 -15.00
N ASN A 4 -14.38 1.80 -14.37
CA ASN A 4 -13.01 2.04 -14.86
C ASN A 4 -12.21 0.73 -14.92
N PHE A 5 -12.85 -0.44 -15.09
CA PHE A 5 -12.20 -1.75 -14.99
C PHE A 5 -10.92 -1.86 -15.85
N ASN A 6 -10.97 -1.34 -17.08
CA ASN A 6 -9.84 -1.28 -18.00
C ASN A 6 -8.64 -0.43 -17.52
N LYS A 7 -8.83 0.46 -16.54
CA LYS A 7 -7.74 1.26 -15.94
C LYS A 7 -7.02 0.55 -14.81
N TYR A 8 -7.52 -0.62 -14.36
CA TYR A 8 -6.88 -1.43 -13.31
C TYR A 8 -6.03 -2.54 -13.93
N PRO A 9 -5.03 -3.09 -13.20
CA PRO A 9 -4.17 -4.15 -13.71
C PRO A 9 -4.93 -5.38 -14.21
N GLN A 10 -4.66 -5.80 -15.44
CA GLN A 10 -5.31 -6.97 -16.06
C GLN A 10 -4.50 -8.25 -15.86
N LYS A 11 -4.03 -8.49 -14.63
CA LYS A 11 -3.08 -9.59 -14.31
C LYS A 11 -3.73 -10.96 -14.17
N TRP A 12 -5.06 -11.04 -14.10
CA TRP A 12 -5.79 -12.26 -13.68
C TRP A 12 -6.72 -12.83 -14.76
N GLY A 13 -6.62 -12.36 -16.01
CA GLY A 13 -7.46 -12.86 -17.12
C GLY A 13 -8.97 -12.63 -16.96
N LEU A 14 -9.37 -11.76 -16.03
CA LEU A 14 -10.77 -11.47 -15.74
C LEU A 14 -11.35 -10.50 -16.78
N LYS A 15 -12.62 -10.71 -17.15
CA LYS A 15 -13.37 -9.80 -18.04
C LYS A 15 -14.15 -8.71 -17.30
N THR A 16 -14.30 -8.86 -15.98
CA THR A 16 -15.05 -7.95 -15.10
C THR A 16 -14.46 -7.97 -13.69
N THR A 17 -14.91 -7.05 -12.84
CA THR A 17 -14.50 -6.97 -11.43
C THR A 17 -14.93 -8.21 -10.64
N ASP A 18 -14.08 -8.68 -9.74
CA ASP A 18 -14.37 -9.70 -8.76
C ASP A 18 -14.47 -9.07 -7.36
N LYS A 19 -15.70 -8.92 -6.87
CA LYS A 19 -16.01 -8.29 -5.58
C LYS A 19 -15.34 -9.02 -4.40
N ASN A 20 -15.07 -10.31 -4.51
CA ASN A 20 -14.56 -11.12 -3.41
C ASN A 20 -13.08 -10.86 -3.12
N ILE A 21 -12.31 -10.41 -4.11
CA ILE A 21 -10.86 -10.37 -4.01
C ILE A 21 -10.23 -9.06 -4.52
N ASP A 22 -10.90 -8.30 -5.39
CA ASP A 22 -10.30 -7.09 -5.98
C ASP A 22 -9.88 -6.05 -4.95
N HIS A 23 -10.64 -5.94 -3.86
CA HIS A 23 -10.39 -5.01 -2.76
C HIS A 23 -9.18 -5.41 -1.89
N ARG A 24 -8.66 -6.63 -2.01
CA ARG A 24 -7.50 -7.16 -1.27
C ARG A 24 -6.22 -7.19 -2.12
N ARG A 25 -6.32 -6.95 -3.43
CA ARG A 25 -5.18 -6.97 -4.35
C ARG A 25 -4.42 -5.65 -4.25
N VAL A 26 -3.19 -5.69 -3.75
CA VAL A 26 -2.32 -4.51 -3.62
C VAL A 26 -2.20 -3.70 -4.93
N PRO A 27 -2.01 -4.31 -6.12
CA PRO A 27 -1.96 -3.52 -7.37
C PRO A 27 -3.25 -2.74 -7.68
N ASN A 28 -4.41 -3.28 -7.29
CA ASN A 28 -5.68 -2.58 -7.44
C ASN A 28 -5.81 -1.41 -6.46
N ILE A 29 -5.37 -1.60 -5.22
CA ILE A 29 -5.35 -0.57 -4.18
C ILE A 29 -4.43 0.59 -4.60
N MET A 30 -3.22 0.28 -5.09
CA MET A 30 -2.28 1.27 -5.65
C MET A 30 -2.92 2.09 -6.76
N THR A 31 -3.56 1.43 -7.74
CA THR A 31 -4.25 2.11 -8.84
C THR A 31 -5.37 3.01 -8.34
N TYR A 32 -6.12 2.57 -7.31
CA TYR A 32 -7.14 3.41 -6.70
C TYR A 32 -6.53 4.67 -6.09
N PHE A 33 -5.50 4.55 -5.25
CA PHE A 33 -4.85 5.69 -4.61
C PHE A 33 -4.24 6.68 -5.63
N GLN A 34 -3.58 6.16 -6.68
CA GLN A 34 -3.06 7.00 -7.75
C GLN A 34 -4.18 7.79 -8.44
N ARG A 35 -5.32 7.15 -8.72
CA ARG A 35 -6.49 7.81 -9.32
C ARG A 35 -7.17 8.84 -8.42
N GLN A 36 -7.00 8.72 -7.12
CA GLN A 36 -7.47 9.73 -6.16
C GLN A 36 -6.46 10.86 -5.94
N GLY A 37 -5.25 10.77 -6.50
CA GLY A 37 -4.19 11.76 -6.30
C GLY A 37 -3.52 11.67 -4.92
N TYR A 38 -3.57 10.50 -4.27
CA TYR A 38 -3.00 10.32 -2.92
C TYR A 38 -1.49 10.03 -2.92
N GLN A 39 -0.85 9.99 -4.09
CA GLN A 39 0.56 9.67 -4.23
C GLN A 39 1.43 10.71 -3.50
N VAL A 40 2.38 10.24 -2.71
CA VAL A 40 3.48 11.04 -2.15
C VAL A 40 4.75 10.67 -2.91
N ASN A 41 5.46 11.68 -3.42
CA ASN A 41 6.66 11.49 -4.26
C ASN A 41 7.97 11.75 -3.52
N ASP A 42 7.90 12.19 -2.26
CA ASP A 42 9.06 12.34 -1.40
C ASP A 42 9.23 11.12 -0.47
N GLN A 43 10.34 11.09 0.26
CA GLN A 43 10.64 10.09 1.28
C GLN A 43 10.28 10.59 2.69
N LYS A 44 9.34 11.54 2.81
CA LYS A 44 8.89 12.07 4.10
C LYS A 44 7.64 11.33 4.54
N TYR A 45 7.84 10.30 5.32
CA TYR A 45 6.78 9.47 5.88
C TYR A 45 6.12 10.13 7.10
N GLN A 46 4.80 9.99 7.19
CA GLN A 46 3.96 10.43 8.30
C GLN A 46 3.15 9.24 8.81
N ALA A 47 2.82 9.25 10.10
CA ALA A 47 1.94 8.24 10.69
C ALA A 47 0.63 8.16 9.90
N GLY A 48 0.20 6.94 9.58
CA GLY A 48 -0.99 6.69 8.76
C GLY A 48 -0.76 6.68 7.25
N ASP A 49 0.42 7.06 6.77
CA ASP A 49 0.77 6.85 5.35
C ASP A 49 0.76 5.37 5.00
N ILE A 50 0.44 5.07 3.75
CA ILE A 50 0.39 3.71 3.24
C ILE A 50 1.58 3.49 2.31
N VAL A 51 2.33 2.43 2.55
CA VAL A 51 3.46 2.02 1.71
C VAL A 51 3.19 0.63 1.15
N THR A 52 3.57 0.44 -0.11
CA THR A 52 3.47 -0.84 -0.81
C THR A 52 4.83 -1.29 -1.32
N TRP A 53 5.10 -2.59 -1.21
CA TRP A 53 6.38 -3.19 -1.61
C TRP A 53 6.21 -4.24 -2.71
N ASP A 54 7.25 -4.39 -3.51
CA ASP A 54 7.51 -5.58 -4.32
C ASP A 54 8.42 -6.52 -3.53
N LEU A 55 7.92 -7.70 -3.22
CA LEU A 55 8.67 -8.75 -2.52
C LEU A 55 9.43 -9.68 -3.48
N GLY A 56 9.35 -9.41 -4.78
CA GLY A 56 9.86 -10.27 -5.84
C GLY A 56 8.88 -11.38 -6.24
N LYS A 57 9.17 -12.02 -7.37
CA LYS A 57 8.39 -13.15 -7.93
C LYS A 57 6.89 -12.87 -8.08
N GLY A 58 6.51 -11.61 -8.31
CA GLY A 58 5.13 -11.19 -8.49
C GLY A 58 4.33 -11.01 -7.18
N LEU A 59 4.98 -11.16 -6.02
CA LEU A 59 4.36 -10.92 -4.72
C LEU A 59 4.46 -9.44 -4.36
N THR A 60 3.34 -8.88 -3.92
CA THR A 60 3.24 -7.48 -3.49
C THR A 60 2.69 -7.43 -2.09
N HIS A 61 3.16 -6.46 -1.31
CA HIS A 61 2.78 -6.28 0.09
C HIS A 61 2.40 -4.84 0.40
N ILE A 62 1.70 -4.63 1.51
CA ILE A 62 1.18 -3.33 1.93
C ILE A 62 1.26 -3.19 3.46
N GLY A 63 1.45 -1.97 3.94
CA GLY A 63 1.57 -1.64 5.34
C GLY A 63 1.28 -0.18 5.60
N ILE A 64 1.11 0.16 6.86
CA ILE A 64 0.80 1.52 7.33
C ILE A 64 1.99 2.01 8.16
N ILE A 65 2.43 3.24 7.93
CA ILE A 65 3.46 3.89 8.71
C ILE A 65 2.95 4.13 10.13
N SER A 66 3.72 3.65 11.12
CA SER A 66 3.47 3.87 12.54
C SER A 66 3.88 5.28 12.96
N ASP A 67 3.35 5.74 14.09
CA ASP A 67 3.83 6.89 14.84
C ASP A 67 5.11 6.61 15.65
N LYS A 68 5.53 5.35 15.74
CA LYS A 68 6.79 4.93 16.37
C LYS A 68 7.94 4.88 15.38
N THR A 69 9.16 5.05 15.90
CA THR A 69 10.40 4.94 15.13
C THR A 69 11.39 3.98 15.77
N THR A 70 12.37 3.52 15.00
CA THR A 70 13.57 2.90 15.54
C THR A 70 14.30 3.86 16.48
N LEU A 71 15.06 3.30 17.43
CA LEU A 71 15.73 4.11 18.46
C LEU A 71 16.85 4.98 17.90
N LEU A 72 17.69 4.40 17.02
CA LEU A 72 18.92 5.03 16.51
C LEU A 72 18.68 5.87 15.25
N SER A 73 18.18 5.26 14.17
CA SER A 73 18.03 5.93 12.87
C SER A 73 16.78 6.80 12.76
N LYS A 74 15.87 6.73 13.74
CA LYS A 74 14.55 7.38 13.72
C LYS A 74 13.72 7.00 12.48
N THR A 75 13.96 5.82 11.91
CA THR A 75 13.17 5.27 10.81
C THR A 75 11.77 4.90 11.35
N PRO A 76 10.68 5.32 10.70
CA PRO A 76 9.34 4.90 11.11
C PRO A 76 9.17 3.38 11.06
N LEU A 77 8.53 2.83 12.10
CA LEU A 77 8.08 1.44 12.08
C LEU A 77 6.87 1.30 11.16
N VAL A 78 6.58 0.06 10.77
CA VAL A 78 5.46 -0.25 9.88
C VAL A 78 4.54 -1.26 10.55
N ILE A 79 3.24 -0.99 10.53
CA ILE A 79 2.19 -1.93 10.91
C ILE A 79 1.78 -2.74 9.66
N HIS A 80 1.93 -4.06 9.70
CA HIS A 80 1.61 -4.94 8.58
C HIS A 80 1.39 -6.39 9.02
N ASN A 81 0.93 -7.24 8.11
CA ASN A 81 0.83 -8.69 8.33
C ASN A 81 1.39 -9.46 7.12
N ILE A 82 2.61 -9.99 7.27
CA ILE A 82 3.29 -10.80 6.24
C ILE A 82 3.54 -12.22 6.76
N GLY A 83 2.46 -12.94 7.05
CA GLY A 83 2.50 -14.39 7.34
C GLY A 83 2.77 -14.79 8.80
N TYR A 84 3.25 -13.89 9.64
CA TYR A 84 3.47 -14.14 11.08
C TYR A 84 2.52 -13.34 11.99
N GLY A 85 1.31 -13.08 11.50
CA GLY A 85 0.35 -12.21 12.18
C GLY A 85 0.67 -10.72 12.03
N ILE A 86 -0.07 -9.89 12.75
CA ILE A 86 0.10 -8.44 12.76
C ILE A 86 1.40 -8.12 13.51
N ARG A 87 2.25 -7.32 12.88
CA ARG A 87 3.52 -6.84 13.43
C ARG A 87 3.64 -5.34 13.26
N GLU A 88 4.39 -4.74 14.17
CA GLU A 88 4.86 -3.36 14.12
C GLU A 88 6.38 -3.40 14.22
N ASN A 89 7.11 -3.28 13.10
CA ASN A 89 8.56 -3.44 13.09
C ASN A 89 9.23 -2.67 11.93
N ASP A 90 10.56 -2.69 11.95
CA ASP A 90 11.42 -2.00 10.98
C ASP A 90 11.53 -2.80 9.67
N ILE A 91 10.55 -2.59 8.78
CA ILE A 91 10.54 -3.19 7.44
C ILE A 91 10.45 -2.17 6.30
N LEU A 92 10.38 -0.87 6.63
CA LEU A 92 10.08 0.19 5.67
C LEU A 92 11.00 0.15 4.45
N LEU A 93 12.30 -0.06 4.70
CA LEU A 93 13.35 -0.07 3.68
C LEU A 93 13.88 -1.47 3.37
N SER A 94 13.27 -2.54 3.90
CA SER A 94 13.75 -3.91 3.70
C SER A 94 13.42 -4.48 2.32
N TYR A 95 12.44 -3.90 1.63
CA TYR A 95 11.99 -4.33 0.30
C TYR A 95 11.87 -3.14 -0.64
N LYS A 96 11.78 -3.41 -1.94
CA LYS A 96 11.60 -2.37 -2.94
C LYS A 96 10.24 -1.70 -2.76
N ILE A 97 10.24 -0.44 -2.34
CA ILE A 97 9.04 0.40 -2.30
C ILE A 97 8.56 0.65 -3.72
N ILE A 98 7.29 0.38 -3.98
CA ILE A 98 6.62 0.59 -5.27
C ILE A 98 5.44 1.56 -5.17
N GLY A 99 5.16 2.09 -3.98
CA GLY A 99 4.12 3.09 -3.76
C GLY A 99 4.18 3.68 -2.35
N HIS A 100 3.91 4.97 -2.25
CA HIS A 100 3.80 5.75 -1.03
C HIS A 100 2.60 6.68 -1.18
N TYR A 101 1.63 6.58 -0.27
CA TYR A 101 0.34 7.25 -0.37
C TYR A 101 -0.08 7.88 0.95
N ARG A 102 -0.70 9.05 0.87
CA ARG A 102 -1.26 9.78 2.02
C ARG A 102 -2.71 10.11 1.76
N LEU A 103 -3.58 9.63 2.64
CA LEU A 103 -5.01 9.86 2.55
C LEU A 103 -5.34 11.26 3.11
N PRO A 104 -6.35 11.95 2.57
CA PRO A 104 -6.81 13.21 3.13
C PRO A 104 -7.38 12.98 4.53
N LYS A 105 -7.14 13.91 5.46
CA LYS A 105 -7.63 13.82 6.86
C LYS A 105 -9.16 13.79 6.95
N ASN A 106 -9.84 14.39 5.99
CA ASN A 106 -11.30 14.39 5.89
C ASN A 106 -11.72 13.53 4.68
N ILE A 107 -11.92 12.24 4.92
CA ILE A 107 -12.58 11.39 3.94
C ILE A 107 -14.08 11.60 4.15
N THR A 108 -14.70 12.48 3.37
CA THR A 108 -16.17 12.45 3.22
C THR A 108 -16.53 11.12 2.59
N GLN A 109 -17.26 10.29 3.34
CA GLN A 109 -17.82 9.01 2.88
C GLN A 109 -18.96 9.23 1.90
#